data_AF-A0A7X9KS73-F1
#
_entry.id   AF-A0A7X9KS73-F1
#
_cell.length_a   1.000
_cell.length_b   1.000
_cell.length_c   1.000
_cell.angle_alpha   90.00
_cell.angle_beta   90.00
_cell.angle_gamma   90.00
#
_symmetry.space_group_name_H-M   'P 1'
#
loop_
_entity.id
_entity.type
_entity.pdbx_description
1 polymer ?
#
loop_
_entity_poly.entity_id
_entity_poly.type
_entity_poly.pdbx_seq_one_letter_code
_entity_poly.pdbx_strand_id
1 'polypeptide(L)'
;HASFFHGGPNGSMGFKAIVNLLGIENYFGKTEYNNDADFDGTWGIWDEPFFKFFANKLSSFREPFFSAIFSVSSHHPFKIPEKYTGKFKKGPLPVLECIGYTDYALRQFFEKTKKTSWFKNTLFVITADHATVCYHPEYLNPWGEVAIPILFYAPGDSSIAGVKQAVVSQIDIMPSILSYLHYSKPYFAFGESVFDKNRKNFSVTFTGNYRWIENDYLLLFDGKKSSGLYQYKTDRLFNNNLVSKNPGQVASMEKTLKAYIQQYNNRLIQNRLTPFSDLNYKKSQTKNP
;
A
#
# COMPACT_ATOMS: atom_id res chain seq x y z
N HIS A 1 -12.35 -17.27 0.34
CA HIS A 1 -13.26 -16.12 0.52
C HIS A 1 -12.46 -14.83 0.32
N ALA A 2 -13.01 -13.80 -0.33
CA ALA A 2 -12.33 -12.50 -0.52
C ALA A 2 -13.24 -11.36 -0.05
N SER A 3 -12.68 -10.38 0.66
CA SER A 3 -13.46 -9.25 1.20
C SER A 3 -12.67 -7.94 1.30
N PHE A 4 -13.37 -6.82 1.28
CA PHE A 4 -12.82 -5.48 1.44
C PHE A 4 -13.63 -4.67 2.46
N PHE A 5 -12.94 -4.03 3.40
CA PHE A 5 -13.52 -3.25 4.48
C PHE A 5 -13.11 -1.79 4.36
N HIS A 6 -14.08 -0.88 4.36
CA HIS A 6 -13.82 0.55 4.36
C HIS A 6 -14.93 1.32 5.08
N GLY A 7 -14.60 1.93 6.21
CA GLY A 7 -15.58 2.54 7.13
C GLY A 7 -16.34 3.75 6.58
N GLY A 8 -15.96 4.26 5.39
CA GLY A 8 -16.68 5.33 4.72
C GLY A 8 -18.04 4.90 4.13
N PRO A 9 -18.86 5.87 3.68
CA PRO A 9 -20.09 5.58 2.95
C PRO A 9 -19.82 4.66 1.74
N ASN A 10 -20.69 3.68 1.50
CA ASN A 10 -20.51 2.73 0.42
C ASN A 10 -20.43 3.46 -0.95
N GLY A 11 -19.33 3.25 -1.69
CA GLY A 11 -19.07 3.93 -2.97
C GLY A 11 -18.12 5.13 -2.88
N SER A 12 -17.80 5.61 -1.69
CA SER A 12 -16.74 6.61 -1.50
C SER A 12 -15.42 6.15 -2.13
N MET A 13 -14.71 7.11 -2.76
CA MET A 13 -13.46 6.88 -3.50
C MET A 13 -13.52 5.83 -4.63
N GLY A 14 -14.73 5.38 -5.03
CA GLY A 14 -14.89 4.36 -6.06
C GLY A 14 -14.50 2.94 -5.64
N PHE A 15 -14.16 2.72 -4.36
CA PHE A 15 -13.65 1.42 -3.90
C PHE A 15 -14.64 0.29 -4.17
N LYS A 16 -15.94 0.48 -3.90
CA LYS A 16 -16.96 -0.56 -4.15
C LYS A 16 -16.99 -0.98 -5.63
N ALA A 17 -16.88 -0.03 -6.56
CA ALA A 17 -16.88 -0.34 -7.99
C ALA A 17 -15.61 -1.11 -8.40
N ILE A 18 -14.44 -0.69 -7.92
CA ILE A 18 -13.17 -1.35 -8.22
C ILE A 18 -13.14 -2.77 -7.61
N VAL A 19 -13.52 -2.92 -6.36
CA VAL A 19 -13.57 -4.20 -5.63
C VAL A 19 -14.49 -5.19 -6.36
N ASN A 20 -15.67 -4.73 -6.83
CA ASN A 20 -16.56 -5.54 -7.65
C ASN A 20 -15.93 -5.94 -8.99
N LEU A 21 -15.23 -5.02 -9.68
CA LEU A 21 -14.54 -5.31 -10.94
C LEU A 21 -13.42 -6.34 -10.75
N LEU A 22 -12.77 -6.35 -9.58
CA LEU A 22 -11.74 -7.31 -9.20
C LEU A 22 -12.30 -8.67 -8.75
N GLY A 23 -13.63 -8.85 -8.74
CA GLY A 23 -14.29 -10.09 -8.31
C GLY A 23 -14.31 -10.31 -6.80
N ILE A 24 -14.10 -9.26 -6.00
CA ILE A 24 -14.27 -9.31 -4.55
C ILE A 24 -15.74 -8.99 -4.24
N GLU A 25 -16.52 -10.02 -3.94
CA GLU A 25 -17.97 -9.88 -3.78
C GLU A 25 -18.37 -9.26 -2.43
N ASN A 26 -17.54 -9.41 -1.40
CA ASN A 26 -17.87 -8.97 -0.04
C ASN A 26 -17.25 -7.60 0.25
N TYR A 27 -18.05 -6.55 0.12
CA TYR A 27 -17.70 -5.21 0.55
C TYR A 27 -18.42 -4.89 1.87
N PHE A 28 -17.66 -4.46 2.88
CA PHE A 28 -18.21 -4.04 4.16
C PHE A 28 -17.81 -2.59 4.43
N GLY A 29 -18.76 -1.67 4.30
CA GLY A 29 -18.56 -0.28 4.70
C GLY A 29 -19.57 0.19 5.72
N LYS A 30 -19.84 1.51 5.75
CA LYS A 30 -20.73 2.13 6.74
C LYS A 30 -22.11 1.45 6.79
N THR A 31 -22.65 1.04 5.63
CA THR A 31 -23.95 0.36 5.55
C THR A 31 -23.92 -0.98 6.27
N GLU A 32 -22.89 -1.79 6.07
CA GLU A 32 -22.76 -3.11 6.70
C GLU A 32 -22.33 -3.03 8.17
N TYR A 33 -21.67 -1.94 8.57
CA TYR A 33 -21.38 -1.61 9.96
C TYR A 33 -22.66 -1.27 10.74
N ASN A 34 -23.59 -0.53 10.11
CA ASN A 34 -24.94 -0.24 10.60
C ASN A 34 -25.01 0.37 12.02
N ASN A 35 -24.09 1.26 12.36
CA ASN A 35 -24.15 2.05 13.58
C ASN A 35 -23.55 3.44 13.37
N ASP A 36 -24.41 4.44 13.19
CA ASP A 36 -24.00 5.81 12.90
C ASP A 36 -23.46 6.56 14.12
N ALA A 37 -23.62 6.03 15.33
CA ALA A 37 -23.05 6.63 16.54
C ALA A 37 -21.50 6.66 16.52
N ASP A 38 -20.87 5.80 15.71
CA ASP A 38 -19.42 5.75 15.56
C ASP A 38 -18.93 6.48 14.28
N PHE A 39 -19.81 7.20 13.57
CA PHE A 39 -19.43 8.00 12.42
C PHE A 39 -18.73 9.29 12.88
N ASP A 40 -17.61 9.63 12.25
CA ASP A 40 -16.83 10.83 12.56
C ASP A 40 -17.48 12.14 12.08
N GLY A 41 -18.57 12.03 11.31
CA GLY A 41 -19.26 13.16 10.70
C GLY A 41 -18.64 13.65 9.39
N THR A 42 -17.57 13.02 8.89
CA THR A 42 -16.83 13.46 7.69
C THR A 42 -16.41 12.29 6.80
N TRP A 43 -15.52 11.40 7.26
CA TRP A 43 -14.91 10.34 6.44
C TRP A 43 -15.59 8.99 6.59
N GLY A 44 -15.93 8.58 7.81
CA GLY A 44 -16.38 7.23 8.05
C GLY A 44 -16.46 6.85 9.53
N ILE A 45 -16.65 5.56 9.76
CA ILE A 45 -16.64 4.97 11.10
C ILE A 45 -15.23 5.04 11.67
N TRP A 46 -15.09 5.48 12.92
CA TRP A 46 -13.81 5.53 13.63
C TRP A 46 -13.07 4.18 13.59
N ASP A 47 -11.73 4.22 13.54
CA ASP A 47 -10.91 3.04 13.26
C ASP A 47 -11.03 1.97 14.36
N GLU A 48 -11.11 2.35 15.64
CA GLU A 48 -11.27 1.37 16.74
C GLU A 48 -12.53 0.52 16.60
N PRO A 49 -13.76 1.09 16.55
CA PRO A 49 -14.97 0.29 16.36
C PRO A 49 -14.97 -0.47 15.03
N PHE A 50 -14.47 0.14 13.96
CA PHE A 50 -14.46 -0.51 12.64
C PHE A 50 -13.48 -1.70 12.58
N PHE A 51 -12.30 -1.59 13.21
CA PHE A 51 -11.33 -2.69 13.30
C PHE A 51 -11.86 -3.82 14.20
N LYS A 52 -12.63 -3.51 15.25
CA LYS A 52 -13.32 -4.51 16.06
C LYS A 52 -14.38 -5.25 15.26
N PHE A 53 -15.15 -4.54 14.43
CA PHE A 53 -16.11 -5.13 13.50
C PHE A 53 -15.41 -6.02 12.47
N PHE A 54 -14.30 -5.57 11.90
CA PHE A 54 -13.46 -6.34 10.99
C PHE A 54 -12.99 -7.66 11.63
N ALA A 55 -12.39 -7.61 12.83
CA ALA A 55 -11.94 -8.81 13.55
C ALA A 55 -13.08 -9.81 13.80
N ASN A 56 -14.29 -9.32 14.12
CA ASN A 56 -15.47 -10.17 14.30
C ASN A 56 -15.87 -10.86 12.98
N LYS A 57 -15.91 -10.10 11.87
CA LYS A 57 -16.28 -10.64 10.55
C LYS A 57 -15.27 -11.67 10.04
N LEU A 58 -13.97 -11.42 10.20
CA LEU A 58 -12.94 -12.39 9.82
C LEU A 58 -13.18 -13.76 10.45
N SER A 59 -13.57 -13.80 11.72
CA SER A 59 -13.81 -15.04 12.45
C SER A 59 -15.08 -15.79 12.00
N SER A 60 -15.91 -15.17 11.16
CA SER A 60 -17.10 -15.79 10.56
C SER A 60 -16.85 -16.33 9.15
N PHE A 61 -15.70 -16.01 8.54
CA PHE A 61 -15.40 -16.42 7.18
C PHE A 61 -14.88 -17.85 7.12
N ARG A 62 -15.20 -18.53 6.01
CA ARG A 62 -14.60 -19.82 5.69
C ARG A 62 -13.13 -19.63 5.30
N GLU A 63 -12.24 -20.35 5.95
CA GLU A 63 -10.82 -20.44 5.60
C GLU A 63 -10.62 -21.27 4.31
N PRO A 64 -9.65 -20.91 3.44
CA PRO A 64 -8.81 -19.71 3.51
C PRO A 64 -9.56 -18.44 3.07
N PHE A 65 -9.17 -17.31 3.66
CA PHE A 65 -9.69 -15.99 3.30
C PHE A 65 -8.59 -15.00 2.93
N PHE A 66 -8.95 -14.03 2.11
CA PHE A 66 -8.21 -12.82 1.84
C PHE A 66 -9.10 -11.63 2.21
N SER A 67 -8.58 -10.73 3.03
CA SER A 67 -9.34 -9.57 3.48
C SER A 67 -8.44 -8.36 3.58
N ALA A 68 -8.89 -7.24 3.02
CA ALA A 68 -8.22 -5.95 3.15
C ALA A 68 -9.11 -4.97 3.92
N ILE A 69 -8.48 -4.13 4.74
CA ILE A 69 -9.16 -3.04 5.46
C ILE A 69 -8.45 -1.72 5.15
N PHE A 70 -9.23 -0.69 4.87
CA PHE A 70 -8.78 0.67 4.63
C PHE A 70 -9.28 1.58 5.76
N SER A 71 -8.36 2.06 6.60
CA SER A 71 -8.63 2.98 7.71
C SER A 71 -9.05 4.35 7.23
N VAL A 72 -9.73 5.12 8.09
CA VAL A 72 -10.26 6.45 7.72
C VAL A 72 -9.92 7.55 8.73
N SER A 73 -9.57 7.21 9.96
CA SER A 73 -9.50 8.20 11.05
C SER A 73 -8.31 9.17 10.94
N SER A 74 -7.21 8.77 10.29
CA SER A 74 -6.01 9.59 10.12
C SER A 74 -6.09 10.62 8.98
N HIS A 75 -7.26 11.22 8.75
CA HIS A 75 -7.49 12.20 7.69
C HIS A 75 -7.90 13.58 8.24
N HIS A 76 -7.62 14.66 7.50
CA HIS A 76 -8.09 16.02 7.81
C HIS A 76 -9.62 16.01 8.03
N PRO A 77 -10.17 16.58 9.12
CA PRO A 77 -9.59 17.61 9.99
C PRO A 77 -8.76 17.10 11.17
N PHE A 78 -8.30 15.85 11.14
CA PHE A 78 -7.46 15.23 12.18
C PHE A 78 -8.14 15.27 13.55
N LYS A 79 -9.36 14.74 13.60
CA LYS A 79 -10.12 14.54 14.83
C LYS A 79 -9.97 13.11 15.32
N ILE A 80 -10.15 12.93 16.62
CA ILE A 80 -10.29 11.61 17.27
C ILE A 80 -11.61 11.61 18.07
N PRO A 81 -12.15 10.43 18.44
CA PRO A 81 -13.35 10.38 19.29
C PRO A 81 -13.12 11.11 20.62
N GLU A 82 -14.12 11.86 21.10
CA GLU A 82 -13.99 12.68 22.31
C GLU A 82 -13.53 11.91 23.55
N LYS A 83 -13.96 10.64 23.68
CA LYS A 83 -13.54 9.72 24.76
C LYS A 83 -12.03 9.44 24.80
N TYR A 84 -11.29 9.81 23.74
CA TYR A 84 -9.84 9.70 23.64
C TYR A 84 -9.09 11.03 23.77
N THR A 85 -9.78 12.14 24.03
CA THR A 85 -9.15 13.45 24.20
C THR A 85 -8.03 13.39 25.24
N GLY A 86 -6.82 13.81 24.84
CA GLY A 86 -5.64 13.86 25.71
C GLY A 86 -4.99 12.49 26.00
N LYS A 87 -5.44 11.41 25.36
CA LYS A 87 -4.85 10.06 25.56
C LYS A 87 -3.69 9.74 24.63
N PHE A 88 -3.56 10.46 23.51
CA PHE A 88 -2.48 10.27 22.55
C PHE A 88 -1.57 11.49 22.52
N LYS A 89 -0.29 11.26 22.23
CA LYS A 89 0.69 12.34 22.16
C LYS A 89 0.34 13.26 21.00
N LYS A 90 0.12 14.53 21.32
CA LYS A 90 0.13 15.60 20.33
C LYS A 90 1.57 15.89 19.93
N GLY A 91 1.75 16.41 18.74
CA GLY A 91 3.05 16.86 18.26
C GLY A 91 2.92 18.07 17.35
N PRO A 92 4.00 18.46 16.66
CA PRO A 92 4.02 19.66 15.82
C PRO A 92 3.04 19.61 14.64
N LEU A 93 2.56 18.41 14.29
CA LEU A 93 1.55 18.21 13.26
C LEU A 93 0.28 17.61 13.88
N PRO A 94 -0.92 18.09 13.51
CA PRO A 94 -2.18 17.61 14.06
C PRO A 94 -2.44 16.13 13.75
N VAL A 95 -1.91 15.63 12.63
CA VAL A 95 -2.05 14.23 12.20
C VAL A 95 -1.45 13.23 13.21
N LEU A 96 -0.48 13.64 14.03
CA LEU A 96 0.22 12.74 14.95
C LEU A 96 -0.70 12.16 16.03
N GLU A 97 -1.66 12.95 16.52
CA GLU A 97 -2.64 12.47 17.50
C GLU A 97 -3.57 11.40 16.87
N CYS A 98 -3.97 11.60 15.61
CA CYS A 98 -4.81 10.65 14.87
C CYS A 98 -4.05 9.37 14.50
N ILE A 99 -2.77 9.47 14.15
CA ILE A 99 -1.90 8.29 13.97
C ILE A 99 -1.80 7.51 15.28
N GLY A 100 -1.64 8.18 16.42
CA GLY A 100 -1.66 7.53 17.73
C GLY A 100 -2.98 6.81 18.04
N TYR A 101 -4.11 7.38 17.64
CA TYR A 101 -5.41 6.71 17.75
C TYR A 101 -5.53 5.49 16.83
N THR A 102 -5.07 5.60 15.59
CA THR A 102 -5.10 4.50 14.60
C THR A 102 -4.17 3.36 15.03
N ASP A 103 -2.99 3.66 15.56
CA ASP A 103 -2.07 2.69 16.17
C ASP A 103 -2.72 1.98 17.37
N TYR A 104 -3.43 2.74 18.22
CA TYR A 104 -4.22 2.15 19.31
C TYR A 104 -5.29 1.20 18.79
N ALA A 105 -6.05 1.58 17.76
CA ALA A 105 -7.06 0.74 17.14
C ALA A 105 -6.45 -0.55 16.56
N LEU A 106 -5.30 -0.44 15.89
CA LEU A 106 -4.55 -1.57 15.36
C LEU A 106 -4.07 -2.51 16.48
N ARG A 107 -3.59 -1.96 17.60
CA ARG A 107 -3.26 -2.74 18.79
C ARG A 107 -4.47 -3.49 19.33
N GLN A 108 -5.64 -2.85 19.42
CA GLN A 108 -6.87 -3.52 19.86
C GLN A 108 -7.30 -4.64 18.90
N PHE A 109 -7.12 -4.45 17.59
CA PHE A 109 -7.33 -5.50 16.59
C PHE A 109 -6.45 -6.73 16.90
N PHE A 110 -5.13 -6.54 17.03
CA PHE A 110 -4.22 -7.65 17.33
C PHE A 110 -4.47 -8.30 18.69
N GLU A 111 -4.77 -7.53 19.73
CA GLU A 111 -5.13 -8.05 21.06
C GLU A 111 -6.38 -8.94 21.04
N LYS A 112 -7.32 -8.63 20.14
CA LYS A 112 -8.53 -9.43 19.93
C LYS A 112 -8.24 -10.66 19.06
N THR A 113 -7.54 -10.48 17.94
CA THR A 113 -7.34 -11.56 16.96
C THR A 113 -6.30 -12.57 17.43
N LYS A 114 -5.34 -12.22 18.29
CA LYS A 114 -4.37 -13.20 18.82
C LYS A 114 -4.98 -14.41 19.53
N LYS A 115 -6.26 -14.33 19.89
CA LYS A 115 -7.03 -15.39 20.57
C LYS A 115 -7.80 -16.30 19.60
N THR A 116 -7.80 -16.00 18.30
CA THR A 116 -8.52 -16.80 17.30
C THR A 116 -7.66 -17.94 16.76
N SER A 117 -8.31 -18.98 16.23
CA SER A 117 -7.63 -20.14 15.62
C SER A 117 -6.81 -19.77 14.39
N TRP A 118 -7.29 -18.82 13.58
CA TRP A 118 -6.67 -18.43 12.32
C TRP A 118 -5.44 -17.53 12.49
N PHE A 119 -5.26 -16.90 13.65
CA PHE A 119 -4.23 -15.87 13.85
C PHE A 119 -2.82 -16.32 13.49
N LYS A 120 -2.38 -17.46 14.04
CA LYS A 120 -1.04 -18.01 13.78
C LYS A 120 -0.85 -18.42 12.32
N ASN A 121 -1.93 -18.75 11.62
CA ASN A 121 -1.91 -19.17 10.21
C ASN A 121 -2.28 -18.03 9.25
N THR A 122 -2.01 -16.77 9.62
CA THR A 122 -2.33 -15.59 8.81
C THR A 122 -1.07 -14.77 8.53
N LEU A 123 -0.87 -14.41 7.26
CA LEU A 123 0.06 -13.35 6.89
C LEU A 123 -0.67 -12.00 6.96
N PHE A 124 -0.24 -11.13 7.87
CA PHE A 124 -0.66 -9.75 7.92
C PHE A 124 0.32 -8.89 7.10
N VAL A 125 -0.23 -8.02 6.26
CA VAL A 125 0.55 -7.00 5.56
C VAL A 125 0.02 -5.64 6.00
N ILE A 126 0.89 -4.81 6.57
CA ILE A 126 0.55 -3.48 7.07
C ILE A 126 1.32 -2.47 6.23
N THR A 127 0.60 -1.55 5.60
CA THR A 127 1.19 -0.47 4.79
C THR A 127 0.37 0.80 4.94
N ALA A 128 0.94 1.94 4.56
CA ALA A 128 0.15 3.14 4.26
C ALA A 128 -0.23 3.17 2.77
N ASP A 129 -1.23 3.98 2.44
CA ASP A 129 -1.64 4.32 1.08
C ASP A 129 -0.71 5.39 0.48
N HIS A 130 -0.33 6.41 1.26
CA HIS A 130 0.66 7.41 0.89
C HIS A 130 1.31 8.07 2.13
N ALA A 131 2.40 8.82 1.91
CA ALA A 131 2.98 9.66 2.96
C ALA A 131 2.12 10.92 3.17
N THR A 132 2.21 11.52 4.36
CA THR A 132 1.48 12.75 4.71
C THR A 132 2.44 13.90 5.00
N VAL A 133 1.90 15.02 5.49
CA VAL A 133 2.68 16.17 5.94
C VAL A 133 3.85 15.75 6.83
N CYS A 134 5.03 16.30 6.53
CA CYS A 134 6.24 16.01 7.28
C CYS A 134 6.69 17.24 8.08
N TYR A 135 7.25 17.01 9.26
CA TYR A 135 7.82 18.04 10.12
C TYR A 135 9.34 18.12 10.01
N HIS A 136 9.97 16.97 9.81
CA HIS A 136 11.42 16.79 9.82
C HIS A 136 12.04 17.26 8.49
N PRO A 137 12.97 18.24 8.50
CA PRO A 137 13.59 18.77 7.28
C PRO A 137 14.22 17.71 6.37
N GLU A 138 14.79 16.66 6.96
CA GLU A 138 15.40 15.53 6.24
C GLU A 138 14.42 14.64 5.45
N TYR A 139 13.13 14.90 5.56
CA TYR A 139 12.07 14.27 4.78
C TYR A 139 11.22 15.28 4.00
N LEU A 140 11.55 16.58 4.06
CA LEU A 140 10.97 17.61 3.20
C LEU A 140 11.63 17.58 1.82
N ASN A 141 11.57 16.43 1.16
CA ASN A 141 12.22 16.16 -0.11
C ASN A 141 11.45 15.08 -0.90
N PRO A 142 11.81 14.87 -2.18
CA PRO A 142 11.11 13.92 -3.04
C PRO A 142 11.07 12.46 -2.55
N TRP A 143 12.00 12.03 -1.68
CA TRP A 143 11.95 10.70 -1.06
C TRP A 143 10.96 10.66 0.10
N GLY A 144 10.99 11.63 1.01
CA GLY A 144 10.07 11.70 2.15
C GLY A 144 8.60 11.83 1.75
N GLU A 145 8.32 12.46 0.62
CA GLU A 145 6.96 12.55 0.03
C GLU A 145 6.33 11.20 -0.34
N VAL A 146 7.11 10.13 -0.45
CA VAL A 146 6.63 8.78 -0.85
C VAL A 146 7.07 7.68 0.10
N ALA A 147 7.81 8.02 1.15
CA ALA A 147 8.28 7.06 2.13
C ALA A 147 7.12 6.61 3.02
N ILE A 148 6.76 5.33 2.93
CA ILE A 148 5.69 4.70 3.70
C ILE A 148 6.20 3.43 4.40
N PRO A 149 5.56 3.00 5.51
CA PRO A 149 5.85 1.71 6.09
C PRO A 149 5.30 0.58 5.21
N ILE A 150 6.03 -0.54 5.10
CA ILE A 150 5.54 -1.82 4.60
C ILE A 150 6.07 -2.90 5.54
N LEU A 151 5.15 -3.60 6.22
CA LEU A 151 5.47 -4.65 7.17
C LEU A 151 4.77 -5.94 6.78
N PHE A 152 5.52 -7.04 6.76
CA PHE A 152 4.99 -8.39 6.67
C PHE A 152 5.10 -9.02 8.06
N TYR A 153 3.97 -9.48 8.60
CA TYR A 153 3.89 -10.08 9.93
C TYR A 153 3.16 -11.41 9.86
N ALA A 154 3.87 -12.49 10.17
CA ALA A 154 3.33 -13.85 10.20
C ALA A 154 3.61 -14.47 11.57
N PRO A 155 2.68 -14.37 12.55
CA PRO A 155 2.92 -14.81 13.93
C PRO A 155 3.21 -16.31 14.09
N GLY A 156 2.85 -17.15 13.11
CA GLY A 156 3.20 -18.57 13.09
C GLY A 156 4.48 -18.92 12.34
N ASP A 157 5.15 -17.95 11.72
CA ASP A 157 6.37 -18.16 10.92
C ASP A 157 7.50 -17.24 11.40
N SER A 158 8.43 -17.83 12.15
CA SER A 158 9.60 -17.12 12.67
C SER A 158 10.63 -16.75 11.60
N SER A 159 10.52 -17.27 10.37
CA SER A 159 11.39 -16.86 9.26
C SER A 159 11.10 -15.44 8.77
N ILE A 160 9.90 -14.92 9.06
CA ILE A 160 9.49 -13.55 8.78
C ILE A 160 9.84 -12.66 9.97
N ALA A 161 11.10 -12.23 10.04
CA ALA A 161 11.62 -11.40 11.12
C ALA A 161 12.66 -10.38 10.65
N GLY A 162 12.84 -9.33 11.47
CA GLY A 162 13.87 -8.32 11.30
C GLY A 162 13.51 -7.16 10.37
N VAL A 163 14.49 -6.30 10.11
CA VAL A 163 14.36 -5.12 9.25
C VAL A 163 15.30 -5.29 8.06
N LYS A 164 14.76 -5.20 6.84
CA LYS A 164 15.54 -5.22 5.61
C LYS A 164 15.67 -3.81 5.05
N GLN A 165 16.91 -3.34 4.90
CA GLN A 165 17.22 -2.06 4.26
C GLN A 165 17.26 -2.25 2.74
N ALA A 166 16.11 -2.18 2.10
CA ALA A 166 15.96 -2.32 0.65
C ALA A 166 14.91 -1.33 0.13
N VAL A 167 15.03 -0.96 -1.15
CA VAL A 167 13.96 -0.21 -1.82
C VAL A 167 12.80 -1.15 -2.07
N VAL A 168 11.65 -0.84 -1.47
CA VAL A 168 10.39 -1.58 -1.59
C VAL A 168 9.28 -0.58 -1.88
N SER A 169 8.29 -0.99 -2.66
CA SER A 169 7.15 -0.18 -3.05
C SER A 169 5.85 -0.98 -2.94
N GLN A 170 4.70 -0.31 -3.02
CA GLN A 170 3.39 -0.97 -2.92
C GLN A 170 3.16 -2.02 -4.01
N ILE A 171 3.75 -1.84 -5.20
CA ILE A 171 3.63 -2.81 -6.30
C ILE A 171 4.33 -4.15 -6.00
N ASP A 172 5.21 -4.19 -5.00
CA ASP A 172 5.90 -5.39 -4.53
C ASP A 172 5.03 -6.24 -3.57
N ILE A 173 3.95 -5.67 -3.00
CA ILE A 173 3.13 -6.35 -1.99
C ILE A 173 2.47 -7.61 -2.56
N MET A 174 1.77 -7.48 -3.69
CA MET A 174 1.08 -8.61 -4.32
C MET A 174 2.04 -9.77 -4.68
N PRO A 175 3.13 -9.56 -5.44
CA PRO A 175 4.05 -10.67 -5.75
C PRO A 175 4.71 -11.25 -4.49
N SER A 176 4.92 -10.46 -3.44
CA SER A 176 5.44 -10.96 -2.16
C SER A 176 4.45 -11.89 -1.45
N ILE A 177 3.17 -11.53 -1.39
CA ILE A 177 2.11 -12.39 -0.83
C ILE A 177 2.01 -13.69 -1.63
N LEU A 178 1.95 -13.61 -2.97
CA LEU A 178 1.86 -14.78 -3.83
C LEU A 178 3.08 -15.70 -3.67
N SER A 179 4.28 -15.12 -3.60
CA SER A 179 5.52 -15.84 -3.35
C SER A 179 5.52 -16.54 -1.99
N TYR A 180 5.08 -15.87 -0.93
CA TYR A 180 4.99 -16.42 0.42
C TYR A 180 4.00 -17.58 0.51
N LEU A 181 2.88 -17.48 -0.20
CA LEU A 181 1.86 -18.53 -0.28
C LEU A 181 2.23 -19.67 -1.26
N HIS A 182 3.43 -19.67 -1.83
CA HIS A 182 3.88 -20.63 -2.84
C HIS A 182 2.91 -20.74 -4.04
N TYR A 183 2.29 -19.63 -4.43
CA TYR A 183 1.38 -19.59 -5.58
C TYR A 183 2.13 -19.92 -6.87
N SER A 184 1.78 -21.05 -7.48
CA SER A 184 2.52 -21.63 -8.61
C SER A 184 1.98 -21.30 -9.99
N LYS A 185 0.85 -20.60 -10.08
CA LYS A 185 0.26 -20.22 -11.38
C LYS A 185 0.88 -18.91 -11.89
N PRO A 186 0.86 -18.70 -13.21
CA PRO A 186 1.28 -17.42 -13.78
C PRO A 186 0.50 -16.25 -13.18
N TYR A 187 1.20 -15.14 -12.93
CA TYR A 187 0.62 -13.84 -12.59
C TYR A 187 1.42 -12.74 -13.29
N PHE A 188 0.82 -11.56 -13.43
CA PHE A 188 1.51 -10.38 -13.95
C PHE A 188 1.71 -9.38 -12.80
N ALA A 189 2.93 -8.89 -12.63
CA ALA A 189 3.26 -7.84 -11.67
C ALA A 189 4.32 -6.92 -12.27
N PHE A 190 4.25 -5.63 -11.93
CA PHE A 190 5.35 -4.70 -12.18
C PHE A 190 6.39 -4.74 -11.05
N GLY A 191 5.97 -5.03 -9.82
CA GLY A 191 6.85 -5.20 -8.68
C GLY A 191 7.44 -6.61 -8.60
N GLU A 192 8.30 -6.80 -7.62
CA GLU A 192 9.05 -8.03 -7.37
C GLU A 192 8.87 -8.46 -5.91
N SER A 193 8.81 -9.78 -5.67
CA SER A 193 8.70 -10.31 -4.31
C SER A 193 9.86 -9.84 -3.42
N VAL A 194 9.58 -9.35 -2.22
CA VAL A 194 10.60 -8.97 -1.22
C VAL A 194 11.34 -10.18 -0.63
N PHE A 195 10.87 -11.39 -0.94
CA PHE A 195 11.50 -12.66 -0.55
C PHE A 195 12.45 -13.18 -1.64
N ASP A 196 12.41 -12.63 -2.84
CA ASP A 196 13.37 -12.96 -3.89
C ASP A 196 14.72 -12.29 -3.62
N LYS A 197 15.78 -13.09 -3.58
CA LYS A 197 17.15 -12.64 -3.36
C LYS A 197 17.72 -11.89 -4.56
N ASN A 198 17.17 -12.10 -5.75
CA ASN A 198 17.65 -11.52 -7.00
C ASN A 198 16.83 -10.29 -7.44
N ARG A 199 15.93 -9.79 -6.59
CA ARG A 199 15.14 -8.59 -6.88
C ARG A 199 16.04 -7.37 -7.10
N LYS A 200 15.61 -6.47 -7.98
CA LYS A 200 16.34 -5.27 -8.39
C LYS A 200 16.29 -4.14 -7.37
N ASN A 201 15.35 -4.20 -6.41
CA ASN A 201 15.15 -3.17 -5.38
C ASN A 201 14.99 -1.78 -6.00
N PHE A 202 13.86 -1.56 -6.67
CA PHE A 202 13.50 -0.26 -7.22
C PHE A 202 12.13 0.20 -6.72
N SER A 203 11.87 1.50 -6.91
CA SER A 203 10.54 2.09 -6.73
C SER A 203 10.31 3.12 -7.82
N VAL A 204 9.08 3.20 -8.29
CA VAL A 204 8.63 4.17 -9.28
C VAL A 204 7.35 4.83 -8.79
N THR A 205 7.34 6.15 -8.75
CA THR A 205 6.15 6.94 -8.43
C THR A 205 5.97 8.07 -9.43
N PHE A 206 4.74 8.53 -9.59
CA PHE A 206 4.42 9.67 -10.44
C PHE A 206 3.54 10.65 -9.67
N THR A 207 4.04 11.88 -9.48
CA THR A 207 3.31 12.97 -8.82
C THR A 207 3.69 14.28 -9.51
N GLY A 208 3.09 14.50 -10.68
CA GLY A 208 3.51 15.56 -11.62
C GLY A 208 4.78 15.21 -12.39
N ASN A 209 5.80 14.65 -11.72
CA ASN A 209 7.01 14.11 -12.33
C ASN A 209 7.23 12.64 -11.90
N TYR A 210 7.99 11.89 -12.70
CA TYR A 210 8.44 10.56 -12.33
C TYR A 210 9.57 10.64 -11.31
N ARG A 211 9.50 9.78 -10.32
CA ARG A 211 10.57 9.49 -9.37
C ARG A 211 10.96 8.03 -9.52
N TRP A 212 12.22 7.79 -9.85
CA TRP A 212 12.79 6.46 -9.92
C TRP A 212 13.86 6.32 -8.84
N ILE A 213 13.64 5.40 -7.89
CA ILE A 213 14.60 5.07 -6.85
C ILE A 213 15.16 3.70 -7.17
N GLU A 214 16.48 3.59 -7.27
CA GLU A 214 17.17 2.32 -7.50
C GLU A 214 18.52 2.37 -6.79
N ASN A 215 18.81 1.33 -6.00
CA ASN A 215 20.00 1.26 -5.14
C ASN A 215 20.10 2.46 -4.18
N ASP A 216 21.07 3.36 -4.42
CA ASP A 216 21.34 4.54 -3.58
C ASP A 216 20.92 5.85 -4.25
N TYR A 217 20.38 5.79 -5.47
CA TYR A 217 20.04 6.97 -6.27
C TYR A 217 18.53 7.17 -6.39
N LEU A 218 18.13 8.44 -6.37
CA LEU A 218 16.80 8.91 -6.75
C LEU A 218 16.94 9.83 -7.97
N LEU A 219 16.25 9.49 -9.06
CA LEU A 219 16.14 10.29 -10.28
C LEU A 219 14.76 10.98 -10.35
N LEU A 220 14.77 12.28 -10.64
CA LEU A 220 13.58 13.07 -10.99
C LEU A 220 13.54 13.29 -12.50
N PHE A 221 12.44 12.88 -13.14
CA PHE A 221 12.30 12.88 -14.59
C PHE A 221 10.90 13.33 -15.01
N ASP A 222 10.79 14.30 -15.92
CA ASP A 222 9.50 14.86 -16.36
C ASP A 222 8.85 14.13 -17.55
N GLY A 223 9.50 13.06 -18.06
CA GLY A 223 9.11 12.37 -19.29
C GLY A 223 9.99 12.71 -20.49
N LYS A 224 10.74 13.81 -20.43
CA LYS A 224 11.66 14.30 -21.47
C LYS A 224 13.07 14.53 -20.94
N LYS A 225 13.22 15.19 -19.79
CA LYS A 225 14.49 15.59 -19.19
C LYS A 225 14.53 15.23 -17.70
N SER A 226 15.71 14.78 -17.25
CA SER A 226 15.99 14.66 -15.82
C SER A 226 16.29 16.02 -15.21
N SER A 227 15.57 16.36 -14.14
CA SER A 227 15.77 17.59 -13.38
C SER A 227 16.66 17.38 -12.15
N GLY A 228 16.79 16.16 -11.67
CA GLY A 228 17.60 15.86 -10.49
C GLY A 228 18.06 14.42 -10.39
N LEU A 229 19.25 14.24 -9.84
CA LEU A 229 19.81 12.95 -9.41
C LEU A 229 20.44 13.14 -8.03
N TYR A 230 20.03 12.35 -7.05
CA TYR A 230 20.46 12.50 -5.65
C TYR A 230 20.86 11.17 -5.04
N GLN A 231 21.88 11.17 -4.17
CA GLN A 231 22.17 10.04 -3.30
C GLN A 231 21.27 10.09 -2.06
N TYR A 232 20.01 9.70 -2.22
CA TYR A 232 18.93 10.03 -1.26
C TYR A 232 19.14 9.50 0.16
N LYS A 233 19.95 8.44 0.34
CA LYS A 233 20.26 7.87 1.66
C LYS A 233 21.26 8.72 2.45
N THR A 234 22.25 9.29 1.77
CA THR A 234 23.38 10.02 2.36
C THR A 234 23.21 11.54 2.27
N ASP A 235 22.52 12.04 1.24
CA ASP A 235 22.15 13.44 1.06
C ASP A 235 20.67 13.66 1.37
N ARG A 236 20.29 13.50 2.65
CA ARG A 236 18.90 13.59 3.10
C ARG A 236 18.28 14.99 2.97
N LEU A 237 19.10 16.01 2.80
CA LEU A 237 18.63 17.38 2.55
C LEU A 237 18.56 17.71 1.06
N PHE A 238 18.97 16.79 0.18
CA PHE A 238 18.95 16.95 -1.28
C PHE A 238 19.71 18.20 -1.75
N ASN A 239 20.82 18.53 -1.06
CA ASN A 239 21.63 19.70 -1.37
C ASN A 239 22.53 19.51 -2.60
N ASN A 240 22.82 18.25 -2.97
CA ASN A 240 23.80 17.91 -4.00
C ASN A 240 23.12 17.27 -5.21
N ASN A 241 22.62 18.10 -6.12
CA ASN A 241 22.10 17.60 -7.40
C ASN A 241 23.26 17.13 -8.30
N LEU A 242 23.27 15.84 -8.62
CA LEU A 242 24.30 15.16 -9.40
C LEU A 242 23.95 15.02 -10.88
N VAL A 243 22.82 15.57 -11.35
CA VAL A 243 22.31 15.33 -12.71
C VAL A 243 23.32 15.66 -13.81
N SER A 244 24.05 16.79 -13.69
CA SER A 244 25.10 17.18 -14.63
C SER A 244 26.47 16.56 -14.32
N LYS A 245 26.66 16.05 -13.10
CA LYS A 245 27.95 15.50 -12.62
C LYS A 245 28.09 14.01 -12.95
N ASN A 246 26.97 13.28 -13.02
CA ASN A 246 26.95 11.84 -13.25
C ASN A 246 26.07 11.46 -14.48
N PRO A 247 26.40 11.94 -15.69
CA PRO A 247 25.57 11.72 -16.88
C PRO A 247 25.38 10.25 -17.24
N GLY A 248 26.35 9.38 -16.96
CA GLY A 248 26.22 7.93 -17.17
C GLY A 248 25.14 7.29 -16.29
N GLN A 249 25.07 7.67 -15.01
CA GLN A 249 24.04 7.19 -14.09
C GLN A 249 22.65 7.68 -14.51
N VAL A 250 22.53 8.96 -14.89
CA VAL A 250 21.28 9.54 -15.40
C VAL A 250 20.81 8.78 -16.64
N ALA A 251 21.68 8.60 -17.65
CA ALA A 251 21.33 7.91 -18.87
C ALA A 251 20.87 6.47 -18.64
N SER A 252 21.52 5.75 -17.70
CA SER A 252 21.12 4.40 -17.31
C SER A 252 19.74 4.36 -16.67
N MET A 253 19.50 5.17 -15.63
CA MET A 253 18.21 5.21 -14.92
C MET A 253 17.09 5.72 -15.83
N GLU A 254 17.33 6.73 -16.67
CA GLU A 254 16.36 7.20 -17.66
C GLU A 254 15.97 6.11 -18.64
N LYS A 255 16.93 5.34 -19.15
CA LYS A 255 16.65 4.25 -20.09
C LYS A 255 15.72 3.22 -19.45
N THR A 256 16.00 2.83 -18.21
CA THR A 256 15.16 1.89 -17.45
C THR A 256 13.77 2.45 -17.17
N LEU A 257 13.68 3.70 -16.70
CA LEU A 257 12.41 4.36 -16.42
C LEU A 257 11.56 4.54 -17.69
N LYS A 258 12.15 4.97 -18.81
CA LYS A 258 11.47 5.08 -20.11
C LYS A 258 10.94 3.72 -20.59
N ALA A 259 11.73 2.66 -20.43
CA ALA A 259 11.27 1.30 -20.74
C ALA A 259 10.10 0.87 -19.83
N TYR A 260 10.16 1.17 -18.52
CA TYR A 260 9.08 0.91 -17.58
C TYR A 260 7.79 1.66 -18.00
N ILE A 261 7.89 2.96 -18.27
CA ILE A 261 6.75 3.80 -18.72
C ILE A 261 6.14 3.23 -20.00
N GLN A 262 6.99 2.86 -20.97
CA GLN A 262 6.53 2.28 -22.23
C GLN A 262 5.79 0.95 -22.00
N GLN A 263 6.33 0.07 -21.16
CA GLN A 263 5.68 -1.20 -20.83
C GLN A 263 4.35 -0.98 -20.09
N TYR A 264 4.32 -0.08 -19.12
CA TYR A 264 3.12 0.28 -18.37
C TYR A 264 2.02 0.79 -19.30
N ASN A 265 2.31 1.82 -20.11
CA ASN A 265 1.34 2.44 -21.01
C ASN A 265 0.86 1.46 -22.07
N ASN A 266 1.76 0.72 -22.73
CA ASN A 266 1.38 -0.22 -23.79
C ASN A 266 0.51 -1.36 -23.24
N ARG A 267 0.81 -1.86 -22.03
CA ARG A 267 0.00 -2.92 -21.41
C ARG A 267 -1.36 -2.40 -20.98
N LEU A 268 -1.44 -1.19 -20.44
CA LEU A 268 -2.71 -0.58 -20.07
C LEU A 268 -3.60 -0.37 -21.32
N ILE A 269 -3.06 0.29 -22.35
CA ILE A 269 -3.77 0.58 -23.61
C ILE A 269 -4.27 -0.71 -24.28
N GLN A 270 -3.46 -1.77 -24.25
CA GLN A 270 -3.78 -3.04 -24.91
C GLN A 270 -4.45 -4.05 -23.99
N ASN A 271 -4.83 -3.65 -22.77
CA ASN A 271 -5.45 -4.52 -21.77
C ASN A 271 -4.66 -5.83 -21.50
N ARG A 272 -3.33 -5.72 -21.38
CA ARG A 272 -2.37 -6.82 -21.14
C ARG A 272 -1.80 -6.78 -19.71
N LEU A 273 -2.70 -6.65 -18.74
CA LEU A 273 -2.38 -6.65 -17.30
C LEU A 273 -2.67 -7.99 -16.61
N THR A 274 -2.94 -9.04 -17.40
CA THR A 274 -3.07 -10.42 -16.95
C THR A 274 -2.03 -11.31 -17.62
N PRO A 275 -1.72 -12.50 -17.08
CA PRO A 275 -0.91 -13.49 -17.77
C PRO A 275 -1.49 -13.83 -19.14
N PHE A 276 -0.60 -14.10 -20.10
CA PHE A 276 -0.98 -14.41 -21.48
C PHE A 276 -1.95 -15.60 -21.62
N SER A 277 -2.03 -16.50 -20.63
CA SER A 277 -2.97 -17.63 -20.61
C SER A 277 -4.44 -17.23 -20.58
N ASP A 278 -4.79 -16.06 -20.01
CA ASP A 278 -6.19 -15.65 -19.81
C ASP A 278 -6.80 -14.93 -21.03
N LEU A 279 -5.97 -14.49 -21.99
CA LEU A 279 -6.45 -13.92 -23.26
C LEU A 279 -7.21 -14.96 -24.10
N ASN A 280 -6.92 -16.24 -23.93
CA ASN A 280 -7.66 -17.33 -24.57
C ASN A 280 -8.97 -17.67 -23.84
N TYR A 281 -9.06 -17.43 -22.52
CA TYR A 281 -10.27 -17.68 -21.73
C TYR A 281 -11.40 -16.68 -22.06
N LYS A 282 -11.06 -15.40 -22.30
CA LYS A 282 -12.06 -14.43 -22.79
C LYS A 282 -12.50 -14.70 -24.23
N LYS A 283 -11.63 -15.26 -25.09
CA LYS A 283 -12.02 -15.69 -26.44
C LYS A 283 -12.94 -16.92 -26.45
N SER A 284 -12.91 -17.76 -25.42
CA SER A 284 -13.83 -18.90 -25.30
C SER A 284 -15.18 -18.53 -24.68
N GLN A 285 -15.28 -17.41 -23.95
CA GLN A 285 -16.57 -16.95 -23.41
C GLN A 285 -17.35 -16.04 -24.36
N THR A 286 -16.72 -15.47 -25.39
CA THR A 286 -17.41 -14.72 -26.46
C THR A 286 -17.85 -15.59 -27.64
N LYS A 287 -17.73 -16.92 -27.52
CA LYS A 287 -18.22 -17.90 -28.50
C LYS A 287 -19.15 -18.91 -27.83
N ASN A 288 -20.40 -18.49 -27.58
CA ASN A 288 -21.63 -19.28 -27.68
C ASN A 288 -22.78 -18.64 -26.89
N PRO A 289 -24.00 -18.55 -27.48
CA PRO A 289 -24.37 -18.07 -28.81
C PRO A 289 -24.80 -16.59 -28.78
#